data_AF-A0A2N5TNS9-F1
#
_entry.id   AF-A0A2N5TNS9-F1
#
_cell.length_a   1.000
_cell.length_b   1.000
_cell.length_c   1.000
_cell.angle_alpha   90.00
_cell.angle_beta   90.00
_cell.angle_gamma   90.00
#
_symmetry.space_group_name_H-M   'P 1'
#
loop_
_entity.id
_entity.type
_entity.pdbx_description
1 polymer ?
#
loop_
_entity_poly.entity_id
_entity_poly.type
_entity_poly.pdbx_seq_one_letter_code
_entity_poly.pdbx_strand_id
1 'polypeptide(L)'
;MEGYDDRDWKTLRKSMLDVWGGSPLKIRYTIQDLYDLIKLCQDKGGIKDMKDFRIYQSKFMMITKYLVRNKHIPAKTSVLHLFFLAFPREYQVSINRELVKRDLIPTGKDGYNKPPILEDVMEVAEDKVRARSINAFEAGSNFAAANKEMQKNLDLKKGDGKKREKMLEEYPKEPVQSQIESMAKAIEALASKLNAPAKAEYSRGNEAPSGRLYEPRPCSYCHREVAREFPGTLQDLSDL
;
A
#
# COMPACT_ATOMS: atom_id res chain seq x y z
N MET A 1 3.74 75.98 49.34
CA MET A 1 3.38 74.85 48.47
C MET A 1 1.97 75.10 47.99
N GLU A 2 1.83 75.77 46.84
CA GLU A 2 0.54 75.96 46.18
C GLU A 2 0.10 74.60 45.62
N GLY A 3 -1.00 74.11 46.18
CA GLY A 3 -1.55 72.81 45.89
C GLY A 3 -2.10 72.77 44.47
N TYR A 4 -1.98 71.59 43.85
CA TYR A 4 -2.68 71.18 42.64
C TYR A 4 -4.18 71.48 42.77
N ASP A 5 -4.62 72.64 42.29
CA ASP A 5 -6.01 73.12 42.43
C ASP A 5 -6.93 72.58 41.32
N ASP A 6 -6.36 72.00 40.25
CA ASP A 6 -7.14 71.29 39.23
C ASP A 6 -6.92 69.79 39.36
N ARG A 7 -7.82 69.12 40.08
CA ARG A 7 -7.94 67.66 40.04
C ARG A 7 -8.49 67.25 38.67
N ASP A 8 -7.62 67.27 37.66
CA ASP A 8 -7.95 66.80 36.33
C ASP A 8 -7.95 65.27 36.31
N TRP A 9 -9.03 64.71 36.85
CA TRP A 9 -9.30 63.28 36.90
C TRP A 9 -9.19 62.61 35.53
N LYS A 10 -9.37 63.38 34.44
CA LYS A 10 -9.21 62.91 33.06
C LYS A 10 -7.75 62.62 32.73
N THR A 11 -6.85 63.51 33.14
CA THR A 11 -5.40 63.35 32.98
C THR A 11 -4.87 62.20 33.85
N LEU A 12 -5.33 62.09 35.10
CA LEU A 12 -4.98 60.96 35.97
C LEU A 12 -5.50 59.61 35.44
N ARG A 13 -6.75 59.55 34.97
CA ARG A 13 -7.30 58.32 34.38
C ARG A 13 -6.55 57.92 33.10
N LYS A 14 -6.14 58.89 32.28
CA LYS A 14 -5.35 58.64 31.07
C LYS A 14 -3.97 58.07 31.41
N SER A 15 -3.26 58.63 32.39
CA SER A 15 -1.96 58.10 32.82
C SER A 15 -2.09 56.73 33.49
N MET A 16 -3.14 56.50 34.29
CA MET A 16 -3.41 55.17 34.86
C MET A 16 -3.71 54.13 33.78
N LEU A 17 -4.42 54.48 32.71
CA LEU A 17 -4.66 53.58 31.58
C LEU A 17 -3.41 53.37 30.71
N ASP A 18 -2.54 54.36 30.60
CA ASP A 18 -1.29 54.26 29.84
C ASP A 18 -0.25 53.40 30.56
N VAL A 19 -0.16 53.53 31.89
CA VAL A 19 0.82 52.82 32.72
C VAL A 19 0.30 51.44 33.17
N TRP A 20 -0.99 51.31 33.51
CA TRP A 20 -1.58 50.10 34.08
C TRP A 20 -2.82 49.59 33.35
N GLY A 21 -3.37 50.35 32.41
CA GLY A 21 -4.39 49.84 31.51
C GLY A 21 -3.71 48.82 30.61
N GLY A 22 -3.63 47.59 31.09
CA GLY A 22 -3.07 46.47 30.36
C GLY A 22 -3.59 46.51 28.93
N SER A 23 -2.68 46.27 27.98
CA SER A 23 -3.00 46.29 26.56
C SER A 23 -4.35 45.62 26.34
N PRO A 24 -5.29 46.24 25.61
CA PRO A 24 -6.61 45.64 25.41
C PRO A 24 -6.38 44.18 25.02
N LEU A 25 -6.94 43.24 25.80
CA LEU A 25 -6.67 41.82 25.69
C LEU A 25 -6.63 41.46 24.20
N LYS A 26 -5.42 41.24 23.66
CA LYS A 26 -5.23 41.11 22.22
C LYS A 26 -6.02 39.90 21.78
N ILE A 27 -7.16 40.13 21.13
CA ILE A 27 -8.05 39.07 20.67
C ILE A 27 -7.21 38.18 19.75
N ARG A 28 -6.96 36.94 20.17
CA ARG A 28 -6.11 36.02 19.41
C ARG A 28 -6.84 35.41 18.22
N TYR A 29 -8.12 35.10 18.41
CA TYR A 29 -8.98 34.52 17.39
C TYR A 29 -10.39 35.10 17.48
N THR A 30 -11.04 35.13 16.34
CA THR A 30 -12.39 35.59 16.09
C THR A 30 -13.17 34.52 15.32
N ILE A 31 -14.47 34.72 15.16
CA ILE A 31 -15.28 33.86 14.29
C ILE A 31 -14.81 33.96 12.83
N GLN A 32 -14.26 35.10 12.40
CA GLN A 32 -13.73 35.30 11.05
C GLN A 32 -12.60 34.33 10.73
N ASP A 33 -11.74 34.02 11.71
CA ASP A 33 -10.64 33.05 11.52
C ASP A 33 -11.16 31.64 11.20
N LEU A 34 -12.36 31.27 11.66
CA LEU A 34 -13.00 30.00 11.25
C LEU A 34 -13.44 30.06 9.79
N TYR A 35 -14.04 31.18 9.36
CA TYR A 35 -14.43 31.37 7.96
C TYR A 35 -13.23 31.36 7.03
N ASP A 36 -12.16 32.06 7.39
CA ASP A 36 -10.93 32.12 6.59
C ASP A 36 -10.28 30.73 6.48
N LEU A 37 -10.29 29.95 7.57
CA LEU A 37 -9.85 28.56 7.57
C LEU A 37 -10.68 27.67 6.63
N ILE A 38 -12.00 27.84 6.62
CA ILE A 38 -12.90 27.10 5.73
C ILE A 38 -12.67 27.49 4.28
N LYS A 39 -12.53 28.79 4.00
CA LYS A 39 -12.27 29.31 2.67
C LYS A 39 -10.98 28.73 2.09
N LEU A 40 -9.92 28.69 2.90
CA LEU A 40 -8.65 28.05 2.53
C LEU A 40 -8.81 26.57 2.14
N CYS A 41 -9.71 25.84 2.81
CA CYS A 41 -10.02 24.46 2.45
C CYS A 41 -10.84 24.39 1.17
N GLN A 42 -11.85 25.25 1.00
CA GLN A 42 -12.71 25.29 -0.17
C GLN A 42 -11.95 25.67 -1.45
N ASP A 43 -11.04 26.63 -1.37
CA ASP A 43 -10.20 27.07 -2.50
C ASP A 43 -9.28 25.93 -3.01
N LYS A 44 -8.94 24.97 -2.13
CA LYS A 44 -8.21 23.74 -2.48
C LYS A 44 -9.11 22.60 -2.97
N GLY A 45 -10.41 22.84 -3.10
CA GLY A 45 -11.41 21.84 -3.50
C GLY A 45 -11.96 20.99 -2.34
N GLY A 46 -11.80 21.46 -1.09
CA GLY A 46 -12.28 20.83 0.13
C GLY A 46 -11.34 19.75 0.69
N ILE A 47 -11.62 19.32 1.93
CA ILE A 47 -10.83 18.30 2.62
C ILE A 47 -11.08 16.92 2.01
N LYS A 48 -10.02 16.28 1.49
CA LYS A 48 -10.06 14.94 0.90
C LYS A 48 -8.95 14.01 1.41
N ASP A 49 -7.83 14.56 1.85
CA ASP A 49 -6.69 13.81 2.39
C ASP A 49 -6.69 13.83 3.92
N MET A 50 -6.17 12.76 4.52
CA MET A 50 -5.98 12.61 5.96
C MET A 50 -5.02 13.66 6.54
N LYS A 51 -4.00 14.06 5.79
CA LYS A 51 -3.06 15.11 6.24
C LYS A 51 -3.77 16.45 6.38
N ASP A 52 -4.51 16.85 5.34
CA ASP A 52 -5.29 18.09 5.33
C ASP A 52 -6.36 18.08 6.42
N PHE A 53 -7.03 16.94 6.62
CA PHE A 53 -8.01 16.75 7.68
C PHE A 53 -7.39 17.00 9.07
N ARG A 54 -6.25 16.38 9.39
CA ARG A 54 -5.59 16.55 10.71
C ARG A 54 -5.19 17.99 10.98
N ILE A 55 -4.65 18.67 9.97
CA ILE A 55 -4.27 20.09 10.07
C ILE A 55 -5.51 20.95 10.31
N TYR A 56 -6.56 20.72 9.52
CA TYR A 56 -7.83 21.45 9.64
C TYR A 56 -8.46 21.24 11.02
N GLN A 57 -8.63 19.99 11.44
CA GLN A 57 -9.20 19.61 12.74
C GLN A 57 -8.46 20.29 13.89
N SER A 58 -7.12 20.26 13.86
CA SER A 58 -6.29 20.88 14.90
C SER A 58 -6.48 22.38 14.98
N LYS A 59 -6.46 23.10 13.85
CA LYS A 59 -6.66 24.55 13.79
C LYS A 59 -8.08 24.94 14.19
N PHE A 60 -9.07 24.23 13.66
CA PHE A 60 -10.48 24.47 13.97
C PHE A 60 -10.76 24.32 15.47
N MET A 61 -10.23 23.25 16.09
CA MET A 61 -10.38 23.02 17.53
C MET A 61 -9.64 24.06 18.36
N MET A 62 -8.46 24.48 17.95
CA MET A 62 -7.69 25.51 18.63
C MET A 62 -8.46 26.85 18.67
N ILE A 63 -8.99 27.28 17.52
CA ILE A 63 -9.82 28.50 17.43
C ILE A 63 -11.10 28.33 18.25
N THR A 64 -11.82 27.23 18.07
CA THR A 64 -13.09 26.97 18.77
C THR A 64 -12.92 26.95 20.29
N LYS A 65 -11.89 26.27 20.81
CA LYS A 65 -11.59 26.25 22.25
C LYS A 65 -11.31 27.64 22.79
N TYR A 66 -10.59 28.48 22.04
CA TYR A 66 -10.35 29.86 22.41
C TYR A 66 -11.66 30.66 22.45
N LEU A 67 -12.51 30.53 21.43
CA LEU A 67 -13.78 31.26 21.35
C LEU A 67 -14.74 30.90 22.48
N VAL A 68 -14.84 29.61 22.84
CA VAL A 68 -15.65 29.16 23.99
C VAL A 68 -15.09 29.70 25.30
N ARG A 69 -13.77 29.57 25.52
CA ARG A 69 -13.12 30.02 26.77
C ARG A 69 -13.29 31.51 27.02
N ASN A 70 -13.29 32.31 25.96
CA ASN A 70 -13.48 33.76 26.02
C ASN A 70 -14.94 34.20 25.85
N LYS A 71 -15.90 33.26 25.87
CA LYS A 71 -17.35 33.52 25.75
C LYS A 71 -17.77 34.25 24.46
N HIS A 72 -16.96 34.17 23.40
CA HIS A 72 -17.36 34.65 22.06
C HIS A 72 -18.45 33.78 21.43
N ILE A 73 -18.49 32.49 21.80
CA ILE A 73 -19.54 31.55 21.43
C ILE A 73 -19.98 30.77 22.68
N PRO A 74 -21.26 30.34 22.76
CA PRO A 74 -21.78 29.70 23.97
C PRO A 74 -21.27 28.26 24.15
N ALA A 75 -21.08 27.52 23.06
CA ALA A 75 -20.63 26.13 23.08
C ALA A 75 -19.89 25.73 21.80
N LYS A 76 -19.11 24.65 21.86
CA LYS A 76 -18.43 24.08 20.68
C LYS A 76 -19.40 23.65 19.57
N THR A 77 -20.57 23.15 19.95
CA THR A 77 -21.62 22.72 19.00
C THR A 77 -22.16 23.88 18.15
N SER A 78 -22.04 25.13 18.62
CA SER A 78 -22.49 26.32 17.88
C SER A 78 -21.79 26.49 16.54
N VAL A 79 -20.54 26.04 16.43
CA VAL A 79 -19.72 26.14 15.21
C VAL A 79 -19.67 24.83 14.43
N LEU A 80 -20.45 23.81 14.81
CA LEU A 80 -20.46 22.52 14.13
C LEU A 80 -20.81 22.66 12.65
N HIS A 81 -21.78 23.50 12.30
CA HIS A 81 -22.13 23.75 10.90
C HIS A 81 -20.95 24.32 10.09
N LEU A 82 -20.11 25.18 10.71
CA LEU A 82 -18.89 25.71 10.09
C LEU A 82 -17.87 24.60 9.81
N PHE A 83 -17.75 23.63 10.71
CA PHE A 83 -16.88 22.47 10.51
C PHE A 83 -17.25 21.70 9.23
N PHE A 84 -18.54 21.49 8.99
CA PHE A 84 -19.03 20.77 7.82
C PHE A 84 -18.74 21.47 6.48
N LEU A 85 -18.73 22.81 6.47
CA LEU A 85 -18.55 23.59 5.24
C LEU A 85 -17.18 23.42 4.58
N ALA A 86 -16.17 22.96 5.31
CA ALA A 86 -14.84 22.69 4.76
C ALA A 86 -14.76 21.42 3.91
N PHE A 87 -15.76 20.54 4.00
CA PHE A 87 -15.81 19.28 3.26
C PHE A 87 -16.54 19.45 1.92
N PRO A 88 -16.14 18.73 0.86
CA PRO A 88 -16.92 18.62 -0.36
C PRO A 88 -18.31 18.02 -0.07
N ARG A 89 -19.30 18.35 -0.92
CA ARG A 89 -20.69 17.90 -0.74
C ARG A 89 -20.83 16.38 -0.60
N GLU A 90 -20.05 15.61 -1.35
CA GLU A 90 -20.02 14.14 -1.24
C GLU A 90 -19.65 13.67 0.18
N TYR A 91 -18.62 14.28 0.77
CA TYR A 91 -18.18 13.96 2.12
C TYR A 91 -19.20 14.39 3.16
N GLN A 92 -19.80 15.58 3.02
CA GLN A 92 -20.87 16.03 3.93
C GLN A 92 -22.04 15.03 3.96
N VAL A 93 -22.50 14.57 2.80
CA VAL A 93 -23.57 13.57 2.71
C VAL A 93 -23.15 12.23 3.30
N SER A 94 -21.92 11.78 3.02
CA SER A 94 -21.39 10.52 3.55
C SER A 94 -21.24 10.53 5.06
N ILE A 95 -20.76 11.63 5.64
CA ILE A 95 -20.64 11.84 7.08
C ILE A 95 -22.03 11.85 7.71
N ASN A 96 -22.98 12.62 7.16
CA ASN A 96 -24.36 12.66 7.67
C ASN A 96 -25.03 11.29 7.66
N ARG A 97 -24.87 10.51 6.58
CA ARG A 97 -25.39 9.13 6.52
C ARG A 97 -24.82 8.25 7.63
N GLU A 98 -23.54 8.40 7.92
CA GLU A 98 -22.89 7.61 8.96
C GLU A 98 -23.30 8.04 10.36
N LEU A 99 -23.50 9.34 10.60
CA LEU A 99 -24.04 9.85 11.87
C LEU A 99 -25.45 9.31 12.13
N VAL A 100 -26.31 9.28 11.12
CA VAL A 100 -27.65 8.66 11.21
C VAL A 100 -27.51 7.16 11.50
N LYS A 101 -26.63 6.47 10.77
CA LYS A 101 -26.45 5.01 10.92
C LYS A 101 -25.96 4.61 12.32
N ARG A 102 -25.08 5.42 12.91
CA ARG A 102 -24.53 5.21 14.26
C ARG A 102 -25.42 5.77 15.37
N ASP A 103 -26.57 6.34 15.03
CA ASP A 103 -27.51 6.97 15.97
C ASP A 103 -26.87 8.10 16.80
N LEU A 104 -25.94 8.84 16.19
CA LEU A 104 -25.16 9.92 16.81
C LEU A 104 -25.84 11.29 16.70
N ILE A 105 -27.09 11.34 16.25
CA ILE A 105 -27.89 12.56 16.16
C ILE A 105 -28.85 12.57 17.35
N PRO A 106 -28.58 13.37 18.40
CA PRO A 106 -29.42 13.36 19.58
C PRO A 106 -30.81 13.90 19.27
N THR A 107 -31.85 13.27 19.79
CA THR A 107 -33.23 13.78 19.69
C THR A 107 -33.60 14.61 20.92
N GLY A 108 -34.29 15.73 20.69
CA GLY A 108 -34.89 16.53 21.74
C GLY A 108 -36.14 15.89 22.35
N LYS A 109 -36.59 16.44 23.48
CA LYS A 109 -37.83 15.98 24.14
C LYS A 109 -39.08 16.23 23.29
N ASP A 110 -38.97 17.19 22.39
CA ASP A 110 -39.92 17.61 21.37
C ASP A 110 -39.87 16.74 20.09
N GLY A 111 -38.98 15.74 20.04
CA GLY A 111 -38.80 14.90 18.86
C GLY A 111 -37.95 15.54 17.75
N TYR A 112 -37.48 16.78 17.92
CA TYR A 112 -36.62 17.44 16.93
C TYR A 112 -35.16 17.00 17.06
N ASN A 113 -34.46 16.91 15.93
CA ASN A 113 -33.05 16.56 15.90
C ASN A 113 -32.20 17.71 16.42
N LYS A 114 -31.36 17.43 17.42
CA LYS A 114 -30.36 18.36 17.92
C LYS A 114 -29.08 18.25 17.10
N PRO A 115 -28.26 19.32 17.06
CA PRO A 115 -26.91 19.23 16.53
C PRO A 115 -26.14 18.09 17.22
N PRO A 116 -25.41 17.26 16.45
CA PRO A 116 -24.54 16.24 17.02
C PRO A 116 -23.46 16.83 17.92
N ILE A 117 -22.82 15.97 18.71
CA ILE A 117 -21.63 16.36 19.47
C ILE A 117 -20.49 16.58 18.46
N LEU A 118 -19.73 17.68 18.61
CA LEU A 118 -18.68 18.04 17.65
C LEU A 118 -17.59 16.96 17.57
N GLU A 119 -17.25 16.37 18.71
CA GLU A 119 -16.29 15.27 18.83
C GLU A 119 -16.70 14.05 17.99
N ASP A 120 -17.97 13.62 18.08
CA ASP A 120 -18.50 12.48 17.31
C ASP A 120 -18.48 12.76 15.80
N VAL A 121 -18.78 14.00 15.39
CA VAL A 121 -18.70 14.43 13.99
C VAL A 121 -17.27 14.34 13.47
N MET A 122 -16.30 14.78 14.27
CA MET A 122 -14.89 14.72 13.88
C MET A 122 -14.41 13.28 13.75
N GLU A 123 -14.82 12.38 14.65
CA GLU A 123 -14.49 10.96 14.57
C GLU A 123 -15.04 10.33 13.28
N VAL A 124 -16.33 10.53 13.02
CA VAL A 124 -16.95 10.02 11.79
C VAL A 124 -16.31 10.62 10.54
N ALA A 125 -15.99 11.92 10.55
CA ALA A 125 -15.29 12.56 9.45
C ALA A 125 -13.91 11.95 9.22
N GLU A 126 -13.14 11.69 10.28
CA GLU A 126 -11.84 11.04 10.19
C GLU A 126 -11.96 9.65 9.57
N ASP A 127 -12.93 8.83 10.03
CA ASP A 127 -13.19 7.51 9.48
C ASP A 127 -13.50 7.56 7.97
N LYS A 128 -14.31 8.55 7.54
CA LYS A 128 -14.67 8.70 6.11
C LYS A 128 -13.48 9.12 5.25
N VAL A 129 -12.67 10.05 5.72
CA VAL A 129 -11.45 10.46 5.00
C VAL A 129 -10.46 9.29 4.96
N ARG A 130 -10.30 8.55 6.06
CA ARG A 130 -9.44 7.38 6.15
C ARG A 130 -9.89 6.26 5.22
N ALA A 131 -11.18 5.95 5.19
CA ALA A 131 -11.73 4.91 4.34
C ALA A 131 -11.50 5.19 2.84
N ARG A 132 -11.47 6.46 2.43
CA ARG A 132 -11.13 6.84 1.06
C ARG A 132 -9.63 6.74 0.75
N SER A 133 -8.77 6.93 1.76
CA SER A 133 -7.32 6.73 1.64
C SER A 133 -6.90 5.26 1.63
N ILE A 134 -7.67 4.39 2.29
CA ILE A 134 -7.43 2.95 2.33
C ILE A 134 -8.19 2.31 1.17
N ASN A 135 -7.51 2.14 0.04
CA ASN A 135 -8.03 1.27 -1.03
C ASN A 135 -7.81 -0.20 -0.63
N ALA A 136 -8.71 -0.74 0.20
CA ALA A 136 -8.64 -2.14 0.66
C ALA A 136 -8.59 -3.15 -0.49
N PHE A 137 -9.10 -2.78 -1.67
CA PHE A 137 -9.11 -3.60 -2.88
C PHE A 137 -7.90 -3.35 -3.81
N GLU A 138 -7.08 -2.32 -3.59
CA GLU A 138 -5.80 -2.13 -4.32
C GLU A 138 -4.66 -2.99 -3.75
N ALA A 139 -4.78 -3.54 -2.55
CA ALA A 139 -3.75 -4.42 -2.01
C ALA A 139 -3.44 -5.63 -2.94
N GLY A 140 -4.42 -6.07 -3.74
CA GLY A 140 -4.22 -7.07 -4.80
C GLY A 140 -3.73 -6.51 -6.14
N SER A 141 -3.87 -5.20 -6.39
CA SER A 141 -3.43 -4.57 -7.65
C SER A 141 -1.91 -4.48 -7.74
N ASN A 142 -1.22 -4.27 -6.61
CA ASN A 142 0.24 -4.23 -6.58
C ASN A 142 0.87 -5.57 -6.99
N PHE A 143 0.29 -6.70 -6.57
CA PHE A 143 0.75 -8.03 -6.97
C PHE A 143 0.46 -8.31 -8.45
N ALA A 144 -0.74 -7.97 -8.92
CA ALA A 144 -1.10 -8.11 -10.33
C ALA A 144 -0.26 -7.19 -11.26
N ALA A 145 0.05 -5.98 -10.80
CA ALA A 145 0.90 -5.02 -11.49
C ALA A 145 2.36 -5.50 -11.52
N ALA A 146 2.91 -5.95 -10.40
CA ALA A 146 4.26 -6.51 -10.33
C ALA A 146 4.41 -7.76 -11.21
N ASN A 147 3.40 -8.64 -11.25
CA ASN A 147 3.41 -9.80 -12.15
C ASN A 147 3.33 -9.39 -13.62
N LYS A 148 2.52 -8.38 -13.98
CA LYS A 148 2.49 -7.82 -15.34
C LYS A 148 3.84 -7.20 -15.73
N GLU A 149 4.46 -6.45 -14.83
CA GLU A 149 5.79 -5.85 -15.02
C GLU A 149 6.86 -6.92 -15.23
N MET A 150 6.85 -7.97 -14.42
CA MET A 150 7.74 -9.11 -14.55
C MET A 150 7.54 -9.81 -15.89
N GLN A 151 6.30 -10.09 -16.29
CA GLN A 151 6.00 -10.74 -17.55
C GLN A 151 6.49 -9.92 -18.76
N LYS A 152 6.24 -8.60 -18.76
CA LYS A 152 6.78 -7.70 -19.79
C LYS A 152 8.31 -7.75 -19.87
N ASN A 153 9.00 -7.75 -18.72
CA ASN A 153 10.45 -7.86 -18.69
C ASN A 153 10.96 -9.21 -19.20
N LEU A 154 10.25 -10.31 -18.91
CA LEU A 154 10.57 -11.63 -19.44
C LEU A 154 10.35 -11.69 -20.96
N ASP A 155 9.26 -11.10 -21.46
CA ASP A 155 8.95 -11.06 -22.88
C ASP A 155 9.97 -10.21 -23.66
N LEU A 156 10.40 -9.06 -23.09
CA LEU A 156 11.49 -8.25 -23.64
C LEU A 156 12.83 -9.00 -23.66
N LYS A 157 13.15 -9.78 -22.61
CA LYS A 157 14.36 -10.61 -22.56
C LYS A 157 14.31 -11.81 -23.51
N LYS A 158 13.12 -12.31 -23.82
CA LYS A 158 12.91 -13.42 -24.77
C LYS A 158 13.27 -13.00 -26.20
N GLY A 159 13.09 -11.71 -26.53
CA GLY A 159 13.37 -11.12 -27.84
C GLY A 159 12.53 -11.73 -28.97
N ASP A 160 12.67 -11.22 -30.17
CA ASP A 160 12.12 -11.86 -31.37
C ASP A 160 12.88 -13.19 -31.54
N GLY A 161 12.18 -14.33 -31.66
CA GLY A 161 12.76 -15.69 -31.68
C GLY A 161 13.91 -15.95 -32.68
N LYS A 162 14.30 -14.95 -33.48
CA LYS A 162 15.44 -14.86 -34.38
C LYS A 162 16.80 -15.16 -33.76
N LYS A 163 16.97 -15.10 -32.42
CA LYS A 163 18.24 -15.49 -31.78
C LYS A 163 18.51 -17.01 -31.90
N ARG A 164 17.46 -17.84 -31.99
CA ARG A 164 17.58 -19.26 -32.33
C ARG A 164 17.91 -19.47 -33.82
N GLU A 165 17.34 -18.66 -34.70
CA GLU A 165 17.62 -18.72 -36.15
C GLU A 165 19.03 -18.24 -36.48
N LYS A 166 19.56 -17.22 -35.79
CA LYS A 166 20.97 -16.80 -35.93
C LYS A 166 21.97 -17.88 -35.53
N MET A 167 21.67 -18.68 -34.51
CA MET A 167 22.51 -19.83 -34.12
C MET A 167 22.51 -20.96 -35.16
N LEU A 168 21.48 -21.05 -36.02
CA LEU A 168 21.43 -21.98 -37.14
C LEU A 168 22.18 -21.44 -38.37
N GLU A 169 22.22 -20.11 -38.55
CA GLU A 169 22.91 -19.45 -39.68
C GLU A 169 24.43 -19.36 -39.48
N GLU A 170 24.91 -19.32 -38.24
CA GLU A 170 26.33 -19.22 -37.87
C GLU A 170 27.07 -20.57 -37.90
N TYR A 171 26.40 -21.64 -38.33
CA TYR A 171 27.06 -22.92 -38.61
C TYR A 171 27.98 -22.76 -39.83
N PRO A 172 29.28 -23.08 -39.73
CA PRO A 172 30.20 -22.90 -40.85
C PRO A 172 29.76 -23.78 -42.03
N LYS A 173 29.39 -23.14 -43.16
CA LYS A 173 29.11 -23.77 -44.45
C LYS A 173 30.41 -24.17 -45.17
N GLU A 174 31.37 -24.76 -44.46
CA GLU A 174 32.42 -25.52 -45.15
C GLU A 174 31.77 -26.77 -45.75
N PRO A 175 32.25 -27.31 -46.88
CA PRO A 175 31.62 -28.43 -47.53
C PRO A 175 31.73 -29.66 -46.63
N VAL A 176 30.71 -29.88 -45.80
CA VAL A 176 30.58 -31.00 -44.88
C VAL A 176 30.86 -32.34 -45.59
N GLN A 177 30.62 -32.38 -46.91
CA GLN A 177 30.97 -33.48 -47.80
C GLN A 177 32.46 -33.85 -47.81
N SER A 178 33.40 -32.89 -47.85
CA SER A 178 34.83 -33.20 -47.85
C SER A 178 35.31 -33.73 -46.49
N GLN A 179 34.69 -33.26 -45.40
CA GLN A 179 34.91 -33.80 -44.06
C GLN A 179 34.33 -35.21 -43.91
N ILE A 180 33.14 -35.46 -44.45
CA ILE A 180 32.50 -36.79 -44.44
C ILE A 180 33.33 -37.79 -45.26
N GLU A 181 33.83 -37.40 -46.44
CA GLU A 181 34.69 -38.26 -47.27
C GLU A 181 36.04 -38.55 -46.62
N SER A 182 36.64 -37.55 -45.96
CA SER A 182 37.85 -37.70 -45.15
C SER A 182 37.64 -38.68 -43.99
N MET A 183 36.52 -38.54 -43.27
CA MET A 183 36.15 -39.43 -42.18
C MET A 183 35.83 -40.84 -42.67
N ALA A 184 35.14 -40.99 -43.81
CA ALA A 184 34.85 -42.29 -44.41
C ALA A 184 36.13 -43.04 -44.80
N LYS A 185 37.09 -42.36 -45.43
CA LYS A 185 38.42 -42.93 -45.72
C LYS A 185 39.20 -43.29 -44.46
N ALA A 186 39.09 -42.48 -43.40
CA ALA A 186 39.72 -42.78 -42.13
C ALA A 186 39.11 -44.02 -41.45
N ILE A 187 37.79 -44.20 -41.54
CA ILE A 187 37.06 -45.36 -41.03
C ILE A 187 37.43 -46.62 -41.83
N GLU A 188 37.50 -46.55 -43.16
CA GLU A 188 37.96 -47.68 -44.00
C GLU A 188 39.42 -48.06 -43.71
N ALA A 189 40.30 -47.07 -43.51
CA ALA A 189 41.70 -47.32 -43.13
C ALA A 189 41.84 -47.91 -41.72
N LEU A 190 40.95 -47.55 -40.79
CA LEU A 190 40.88 -48.13 -39.45
C LEU A 190 40.32 -49.56 -39.47
N ALA A 191 39.25 -49.81 -40.22
CA ALA A 191 38.68 -51.14 -40.40
C ALA A 191 39.69 -52.12 -41.03
N SER A 192 40.50 -51.64 -41.99
CA SER A 192 41.59 -52.41 -42.59
C SER A 192 42.69 -52.78 -41.60
N LYS A 193 42.93 -51.93 -40.58
CA LYS A 193 43.93 -52.17 -39.51
C LYS A 193 43.42 -53.10 -38.40
N LEU A 194 42.11 -53.21 -38.22
CA LEU A 194 41.48 -54.08 -37.22
C LEU A 194 41.42 -55.57 -37.63
N ASN A 195 41.72 -55.89 -38.89
CA ASN A 195 41.81 -57.27 -39.39
C ASN A 195 43.20 -57.92 -39.20
N ALA A 196 44.13 -57.25 -38.49
CA ALA A 196 45.38 -57.86 -38.02
C ALA A 196 45.19 -58.43 -36.61
N PRO A 197 45.61 -59.68 -36.31
CA PRO A 197 45.40 -60.26 -34.99
C PRO A 197 46.40 -59.69 -33.98
N ALA A 198 46.00 -59.75 -32.69
CA ALA A 198 46.76 -59.43 -31.46
C ALA A 198 46.46 -58.03 -30.88
N LYS A 199 46.32 -57.84 -29.57
CA LYS A 199 46.52 -58.71 -28.40
C LYS A 199 45.64 -58.17 -27.28
N ALA A 200 44.93 -59.07 -26.60
CA ALA A 200 44.16 -58.76 -25.41
C ALA A 200 45.12 -58.54 -24.25
N GLU A 201 45.29 -57.29 -23.84
CA GLU A 201 45.82 -56.92 -22.53
C GLU A 201 45.06 -55.68 -22.04
N TYR A 202 45.05 -55.48 -20.73
CA TYR A 202 44.38 -54.41 -19.97
C TYR A 202 42.91 -54.67 -19.56
N SER A 203 42.80 -55.46 -18.49
CA SER A 203 41.76 -55.33 -17.48
C SER A 203 41.54 -53.87 -17.05
N ARG A 204 40.27 -53.47 -16.90
CA ARG A 204 39.88 -52.37 -16.02
C ARG A 204 38.66 -52.83 -15.23
N GLY A 205 38.95 -53.31 -14.03
CA GLY A 205 37.94 -53.69 -13.06
C GLY A 205 37.06 -52.49 -12.73
N ASN A 206 35.79 -52.80 -12.52
CA ASN A 206 34.85 -52.08 -11.66
C ASN A 206 33.67 -53.03 -11.49
N GLU A 207 33.73 -53.89 -10.47
CA GLU A 207 32.54 -54.56 -9.95
C GLU A 207 31.56 -53.47 -9.49
N ALA A 208 30.28 -53.66 -9.84
CA ALA A 208 29.21 -52.77 -9.39
C ALA A 208 29.14 -52.78 -7.86
N PRO A 209 29.07 -51.63 -7.16
CA PRO A 209 28.97 -51.64 -5.72
C PRO A 209 27.60 -52.19 -5.32
N SER A 210 27.59 -53.40 -4.75
CA SER A 210 26.45 -53.97 -4.06
C SER A 210 26.33 -53.31 -2.69
N GLY A 211 25.52 -52.26 -2.59
CA GLY A 211 25.22 -51.61 -1.31
C GLY A 211 24.10 -50.58 -1.44
N ARG A 212 23.01 -50.73 -0.66
CA ARG A 212 21.97 -49.71 -0.55
C ARG A 212 22.56 -48.46 0.10
N LEU A 213 22.56 -47.34 -0.63
CA LEU A 213 23.15 -46.06 -0.21
C LEU A 213 22.37 -45.31 0.89
N TYR A 214 21.26 -45.86 1.42
CA TYR A 214 20.49 -45.22 2.49
C TYR A 214 19.61 -46.25 3.23
N GLU A 215 19.64 -46.22 4.57
CA GLU A 215 18.68 -46.95 5.42
C GLU A 215 17.39 -46.12 5.58
N PRO A 216 16.22 -46.66 5.19
CA PRO A 216 14.96 -45.95 5.35
C PRO A 216 14.58 -45.86 6.83
N ARG A 217 14.45 -44.64 7.38
CA ARG A 217 13.84 -44.45 8.71
C ARG A 217 12.31 -44.47 8.58
N PRO A 218 11.58 -45.13 9.50
CA PRO A 218 10.13 -45.17 9.46
C PRO A 218 9.52 -43.78 9.69
N CYS A 219 8.45 -43.47 8.95
CA CYS A 219 7.68 -42.24 9.10
C CYS A 219 7.12 -42.13 10.53
N SER A 220 7.44 -41.03 11.23
CA SER A 220 7.12 -40.80 12.65
C SER A 220 5.62 -40.68 12.99
N TYR A 221 4.71 -40.84 12.02
CA TYR A 221 3.27 -40.84 12.26
C TYR A 221 2.59 -42.18 11.97
N CYS A 222 3.21 -43.06 11.18
CA CYS A 222 2.56 -44.30 10.72
C CYS A 222 3.43 -45.57 10.76
N HIS A 223 4.70 -45.49 11.19
CA HIS A 223 5.59 -46.63 11.46
C HIS A 223 5.56 -47.80 10.44
N ARG A 224 5.42 -47.52 9.14
CA ARG A 224 5.61 -48.51 8.07
C ARG A 224 6.57 -47.97 7.02
N GLU A 225 7.47 -48.84 6.58
CA GLU A 225 8.43 -48.58 5.49
C GLU A 225 7.70 -48.62 4.14
N VAL A 226 7.88 -47.59 3.32
CA VAL A 226 7.13 -47.41 2.07
C VAL A 226 7.91 -48.03 0.91
N ALA A 227 7.63 -49.30 0.58
CA ALA A 227 8.01 -49.87 -0.71
C ALA A 227 7.01 -49.40 -1.78
N ARG A 228 7.47 -48.52 -2.69
CA ARG A 228 6.71 -48.15 -3.90
C ARG A 228 6.94 -49.22 -4.97
N GLU A 229 6.02 -50.18 -5.09
CA GLU A 229 5.85 -50.93 -6.33
C GLU A 229 4.84 -50.18 -7.21
N PHE A 230 5.28 -49.74 -8.39
CA PHE A 230 4.42 -49.30 -9.48
C PHE A 230 4.04 -50.54 -10.30
N PRO A 231 2.75 -50.85 -10.53
CA PRO A 231 2.35 -51.72 -11.62
C PRO A 231 1.90 -50.88 -12.82
N GLY A 232 2.45 -51.22 -13.98
CA GLY A 232 2.02 -50.74 -15.29
C GLY A 232 0.82 -51.50 -15.85
N THR A 233 0.14 -50.81 -16.78
CA THR A 233 -0.57 -51.29 -18.00
C THR A 233 -1.52 -52.50 -17.95
N LEU A 234 -2.82 -52.20 -18.12
CA LEU A 234 -3.82 -52.76 -19.07
C LEU A 234 -3.78 -54.28 -19.39
N GLN A 235 -4.82 -55.02 -18.94
CA GLN A 235 -5.49 -56.05 -19.74
C GLN A 235 -6.84 -56.51 -19.14
N ASP A 236 -7.85 -56.55 -20.03
CA ASP A 236 -9.06 -57.38 -20.10
C ASP A 236 -10.06 -57.49 -18.93
N LEU A 237 -11.24 -56.89 -19.13
CA LEU A 237 -12.52 -57.34 -18.56
C LEU A 237 -13.58 -57.37 -19.67
N SER A 238 -13.64 -58.52 -20.34
CA SER A 238 -14.85 -59.08 -20.94
C SER A 238 -15.56 -59.94 -19.89
N ASP A 239 -16.89 -59.84 -19.87
CA ASP A 239 -17.87 -60.75 -19.24
C ASP A 239 -18.09 -60.64 -17.72
N LEU A 240 -19.06 -59.80 -17.32
CA LEU A 240 -20.27 -60.15 -16.55
C LEU A 240 -21.16 -58.92 -16.29
#